data_AF-A0A8R1DT94-F1
#
_entry.id   AF-A0A8R1DT94-F1
#
_cell.length_a   1.000
_cell.length_b   1.000
_cell.length_c   1.000
_cell.angle_alpha   90.00
_cell.angle_beta   90.00
_cell.angle_gamma   90.00
#
_symmetry.space_group_name_H-M   'P 1'
#
loop_
_entity.id
_entity.type
_entity.pdbx_description
1 polymer ?
#
loop_
_entity_poly.entity_id
_entity_poly.type
_entity_poly.pdbx_seq_one_letter_code
_entity_poly.pdbx_strand_id
1 'polypeptide(L)'
;MDIDLYGKLYQQPPNCPRYGASDDCEREFQSPYKFTIAFENNNCKGYVTEKFWKKADLYKMVPIVMTRDIYQSLNVNNSLN
;
A
#
# COMPACT_ATOMS: atom_id res chain seq x y z
N MET A 1 0.57 10.59 -16.50
CA MET A 1 1.07 9.71 -15.43
C MET A 1 0.21 8.48 -15.52
N ASP A 2 0.86 7.33 -15.65
CA ASP A 2 0.19 6.05 -15.80
C ASP A 2 0.15 5.33 -14.45
N ILE A 3 -0.88 4.52 -14.24
CA ILE A 3 -1.09 3.75 -13.00
C ILE A 3 -1.10 2.28 -13.37
N ASP A 4 -0.15 1.52 -12.83
CA ASP A 4 -0.12 0.08 -12.98
C ASP A 4 -1.09 -0.58 -11.98
N LEU A 5 -2.05 -1.35 -12.51
CA LEU A 5 -3.12 -1.97 -11.74
C LEU A 5 -2.88 -3.47 -11.63
N TYR A 6 -2.78 -3.98 -10.41
CA TYR A 6 -2.60 -5.42 -10.16
C TYR A 6 -3.68 -5.93 -9.20
N GLY A 7 -4.07 -7.20 -9.33
CA GLY A 7 -5.01 -7.84 -8.42
C GLY A 7 -5.97 -8.80 -9.12
N LYS A 8 -7.10 -9.15 -8.47
CA LYS A 8 -8.07 -10.12 -9.05
C LYS A 8 -8.65 -9.64 -10.38
N LEU A 9 -8.93 -8.34 -10.43
CA LEU A 9 -9.69 -7.68 -11.49
C LEU A 9 -8.78 -7.15 -12.60
N TYR A 10 -7.47 -7.20 -12.37
CA TYR A 10 -6.45 -6.67 -13.27
C TYR A 10 -5.40 -7.75 -13.54
N GLN A 11 -4.20 -7.36 -13.95
CA GLN A 11 -3.10 -8.28 -14.15
C GLN A 11 -2.60 -8.89 -12.83
N GLN A 12 -2.11 -10.12 -12.92
CA GLN A 12 -1.39 -10.75 -11.81
C GLN A 12 0.02 -10.17 -11.72
N PRO A 13 0.57 -10.01 -10.50
CA PRO A 13 1.99 -9.68 -10.34
C PRO A 13 2.87 -10.76 -11.00
N PRO A 14 3.81 -10.38 -11.87
CA PRO A 14 4.72 -11.35 -12.49
C PRO A 14 5.60 -11.96 -11.40
N ASN A 15 5.75 -13.28 -11.42
CA ASN A 15 6.59 -14.04 -10.49
C ASN A 15 6.25 -13.84 -9.00
N CYS A 16 5.09 -13.26 -8.67
CA CYS A 16 4.65 -13.13 -7.30
C CYS A 16 3.19 -13.56 -7.11
N PRO A 17 2.94 -14.81 -6.67
CA PRO A 17 1.59 -15.34 -6.60
C PRO A 17 0.78 -14.62 -5.54
N ARG A 18 -0.49 -14.36 -5.82
CA ARG A 18 -1.40 -13.71 -4.87
C ARG A 18 -1.51 -14.41 -3.52
N TYR A 19 -1.47 -15.74 -3.52
CA TYR A 19 -1.63 -16.55 -2.31
C TYR A 19 -0.32 -17.28 -2.03
N GLY A 20 0.13 -17.23 -0.78
CA GLY A 20 1.36 -17.89 -0.35
C GLY A 20 2.66 -17.22 -0.82
N ALA A 21 2.61 -15.98 -1.33
CA ALA A 21 3.82 -15.20 -1.56
C ALA A 21 4.55 -14.93 -0.25
N SER A 22 5.88 -15.00 -0.30
CA SER A 22 6.74 -14.54 0.78
C SER A 22 6.80 -13.01 0.81
N ASP A 23 7.17 -12.45 1.96
CA ASP A 23 7.37 -11.01 2.08
C ASP A 23 8.48 -10.50 1.14
N ASP A 24 9.49 -11.32 0.83
CA ASP A 24 10.56 -10.93 -0.09
C ASP A 24 10.10 -10.88 -1.55
N CYS A 25 9.21 -11.78 -1.95
CA CYS A 25 8.56 -11.74 -3.25
C CYS A 25 7.76 -10.44 -3.42
N GLU A 26 6.94 -10.09 -2.42
CA GLU A 26 6.20 -8.84 -2.46
C GLU A 26 7.14 -7.64 -2.44
N ARG A 27 8.22 -7.66 -1.65
CA ARG A 27 9.21 -6.58 -1.60
C ARG A 27 9.86 -6.35 -2.96
N GLU A 28 10.27 -7.41 -3.64
CA GLU A 28 10.86 -7.32 -4.99
C GLU A 28 9.86 -6.75 -5.99
N PHE A 29 8.63 -7.26 -5.98
CA PHE A 29 7.56 -6.78 -6.87
C PHE A 29 7.22 -5.29 -6.63
N GLN A 30 7.23 -4.83 -5.38
CA GLN A 30 6.91 -3.45 -5.03
C GLN A 30 8.09 -2.48 -5.26
N SER A 31 9.34 -2.99 -5.26
CA SER A 31 10.56 -2.17 -5.32
C SER A 31 10.67 -1.15 -6.49
N PRO A 32 10.07 -1.37 -7.68
CA PRO A 32 10.12 -0.38 -8.75
C PRO A 32 9.23 0.85 -8.49
N TYR A 33 8.28 0.75 -7.55
CA TYR A 33 7.25 1.75 -7.31
C TYR A 33 7.54 2.60 -6.08
N LYS A 34 7.52 3.92 -6.23
CA LYS A 34 7.65 4.85 -5.09
C LYS A 34 6.33 5.09 -4.36
N PHE A 35 5.21 4.96 -5.06
CA PHE A 35 3.87 5.25 -4.55
C PHE A 35 2.97 4.04 -4.70
N THR A 36 2.02 3.90 -3.78
CA THR A 36 0.97 2.88 -3.86
C THR A 36 -0.37 3.47 -3.47
N ILE A 37 -1.45 3.00 -4.07
CA ILE A 37 -2.80 3.32 -3.63
C ILE A 37 -3.12 2.38 -2.45
N ALA A 38 -3.28 2.94 -1.27
CA ALA A 38 -3.55 2.22 -0.01
C ALA A 38 -4.94 2.57 0.52
N PHE A 39 -5.95 2.50 -0.35
CA PHE A 39 -7.33 2.79 0.03
C PHE A 39 -7.92 1.65 0.83
N GLU A 40 -8.53 2.01 1.95
CA GLU A 40 -9.34 1.07 2.72
C GLU A 40 -10.71 0.88 2.08
N ASN A 41 -11.28 -0.31 2.29
CA ASN A 41 -12.56 -0.65 1.67
C ASN A 41 -13.70 0.25 2.14
N ASN A 42 -13.56 0.88 3.31
CA ASN A 42 -14.51 1.82 3.89
C ASN A 42 -13.75 3.01 4.51
N ASN A 43 -14.37 4.20 4.47
CA ASN A 43 -13.82 5.42 5.07
C ASN A 43 -14.27 5.54 6.54
N CYS A 44 -13.60 4.83 7.46
CA CYS A 44 -13.96 4.78 8.87
C CYS A 44 -12.82 5.27 9.78
N LYS A 45 -13.17 6.01 10.85
CA LYS A 45 -12.20 6.47 11.84
C LYS A 45 -11.45 5.29 12.48
N GLY A 46 -10.12 5.36 12.47
CA GLY A 46 -9.25 4.32 13.04
C GLY A 46 -9.18 3.02 12.24
N TYR A 47 -9.86 2.91 11.10
CA TYR A 47 -9.78 1.74 10.24
C TYR A 47 -8.58 1.87 9.30
N VAL A 48 -7.43 1.36 9.74
CA VAL A 48 -6.18 1.33 8.97
C VAL A 48 -5.57 -0.07 9.06
N THR A 49 -5.31 -0.68 7.91
CA THR A 49 -4.96 -2.10 7.78
C THR A 49 -3.54 -2.28 7.22
N GLU A 50 -3.19 -3.53 6.87
CA GLU A 50 -1.94 -3.89 6.22
C GLU A 50 -1.70 -3.12 4.90
N LYS A 51 -2.77 -2.64 4.24
CA LYS A 51 -2.66 -1.83 3.02
C LYS A 51 -1.82 -0.59 3.24
N PHE A 52 -1.90 0.04 4.41
CA PHE A 52 -1.04 1.15 4.77
C PHE A 52 0.26 0.65 5.40
N TRP A 53 0.17 -0.13 6.48
CA TRP A 53 1.32 -0.42 7.33
C TRP A 53 2.41 -1.23 6.62
N LYS A 54 2.04 -2.29 5.87
CA LYS A 54 3.05 -3.06 5.12
C LYS A 54 3.68 -2.23 4.01
N LYS A 55 2.90 -1.39 3.33
CA LYS A 55 3.41 -0.55 2.25
C LYS A 55 4.39 0.51 2.75
N ALA A 56 4.03 1.20 3.84
CA ALA A 56 4.88 2.21 4.45
C ALA A 56 6.14 1.60 5.07
N ASP A 57 5.98 0.57 5.91
CA ASP A 57 7.09 0.06 6.70
C ASP A 57 7.88 -1.05 6.00
N LEU A 58 7.22 -2.10 5.53
CA LEU A 58 7.94 -3.26 4.98
C LEU A 58 8.47 -3.01 3.57
N TYR A 59 7.65 -2.38 2.72
CA TYR A 59 7.97 -2.16 1.30
C TYR A 59 8.53 -0.76 1.01
N LYS A 60 8.64 0.11 2.03
CA LYS A 60 9.24 1.45 1.95
C LYS A 60 8.66 2.33 0.84
N MET A 61 7.36 2.22 0.62
CA MET A 61 6.60 3.01 -0.35
C MET A 61 5.90 4.19 0.33
N VAL A 62 5.54 5.21 -0.45
CA VAL A 62 4.68 6.32 -0.01
C VAL A 62 3.21 5.96 -0.29
N PRO A 63 2.39 5.70 0.75
CA PRO A 63 0.99 5.34 0.56
C PRO A 63 0.13 6.57 0.22
N ILE A 64 -0.64 6.48 -0.85
CA ILE A 64 -1.71 7.41 -1.20
C ILE A 64 -3.00 6.89 -0.58
N VAL A 65 -3.56 7.66 0.35
CA VAL A 65 -4.71 7.27 1.18
C VAL A 65 -5.92 8.16 0.89
N MET A 66 -7.13 7.69 1.23
CA MET A 66 -8.37 8.43 0.92
C MET A 66 -8.46 9.77 1.63
N THR A 67 -8.12 9.80 2.92
CA THR A 67 -8.22 11.01 3.73
C THR A 67 -7.11 11.05 4.78
N ARG A 68 -6.59 12.24 5.02
CA ARG A 68 -5.44 12.50 5.88
C ARG A 68 -5.81 12.53 7.37
N ASP A 69 -7.02 12.97 7.70
CA ASP A 69 -7.52 13.11 9.06
C ASP A 69 -7.48 11.79 9.86
N ILE A 70 -7.80 10.66 9.21
CA ILE A 70 -7.71 9.33 9.82
C ILE A 70 -6.28 9.05 10.32
N TYR A 71 -5.28 9.30 9.49
CA TYR A 71 -3.88 9.00 9.82
C TYR A 71 -3.29 9.98 10.81
N GLN A 72 -3.68 11.26 10.74
CA GLN A 72 -3.34 12.25 11.75
C GLN A 72 -3.90 11.87 13.13
N SER A 73 -5.12 11.32 13.18
CA SER A 73 -5.71 10.84 14.43
C SER A 73 -4.97 9.66 15.06
N LEU A 74 -4.13 8.98 14.28
CA LEU A 74 -3.25 7.89 14.71
C LEU A 74 -1.82 8.34 14.98
N ASN A 75 -1.55 9.66 15.00
CA ASN A 75 -0.21 10.24 15.14
C ASN A 75 0.79 9.78 14.07
N VAL A 76 0.30 9.44 12.87
CA VAL A 76 1.18 9.20 11.72
C VAL A 76 1.69 10.54 11.23
N ASN A 77 3.00 10.75 11.34
CA ASN A 77 3.67 11.98 10.94
C ASN A 77 3.67 12.17 9.42
N ASN A 78 3.89 13.42 9.01
CA ASN A 78 4.17 13.72 7.62
C ASN A 78 5.49 13.12 7.18
N SER A 79 5.43 12.35 6.11
CA SER A 79 6.60 11.76 5.46
C SER A 79 7.39 12.77 4.61
N LEU A 80 6.92 14.02 4.47
CA LEU A 80 7.48 15.08 3.61
C LEU A 80 8.04 16.27 4.41
N ASN A 81 8.30 16.09 5.71
CA ASN A 81 8.95 17.12 6.53
C ASN A 81 10.48 17.02 6.44
#